data_AF-A0A498JZU4-F1
#
_entry.id   AF-A0A498JZU4-F1
#
_cell.length_a   1.000
_cell.length_b   1.000
_cell.length_c   1.000
_cell.angle_alpha   90.00
_cell.angle_beta   90.00
_cell.angle_gamma   90.00
#
_symmetry.space_group_name_H-M   'P 1'
#
loop_
_entity.id
_entity.type
_entity.pdbx_description
1 polymer ?
#
loop_
_entity_poly.entity_id
_entity_poly.type
_entity_poly.pdbx_seq_one_letter_code
_entity_poly.pdbx_strand_id
1 'polypeptide(L)'
;MVYSPLSIQVVLWLLTAGSKGPTKEQLLSFLKSKSVDELNSLSSHLVPLIFADGSTRGGPCLSFANGLWVEESVSIKPSFKKVQ
;
A
#
# COMPACT_ATOMS: atom_id res chain seq x y z
N MET A 1 13.08 -17.61 -8.29
CA MET A 1 12.36 -16.32 -8.40
C MET A 1 12.31 -15.68 -7.01
N VAL A 2 12.63 -14.39 -6.90
CA VAL A 2 12.58 -13.63 -5.64
C VAL A 2 11.48 -12.60 -5.79
N TYR A 3 10.59 -12.52 -4.80
CA TYR A 3 9.51 -11.54 -4.74
C TYR A 3 9.61 -10.81 -3.41
N SER A 4 9.08 -9.58 -3.36
CA SER A 4 8.93 -8.82 -2.11
C SER A 4 7.47 -8.91 -1.65
N PRO A 5 7.15 -9.78 -0.66
CA PRO A 5 5.79 -9.89 -0.12
C PRO A 5 5.27 -8.53 0.37
N LEU A 6 6.16 -7.71 0.91
CA LEU A 6 5.85 -6.38 1.39
C LEU A 6 5.40 -5.44 0.27
N SER A 7 6.05 -5.49 -0.90
CA SER A 7 5.65 -4.69 -2.07
C SER A 7 4.23 -5.03 -2.51
N ILE A 8 3.91 -6.32 -2.52
CA ILE A 8 2.58 -6.84 -2.88
C ILE A 8 1.54 -6.39 -1.85
N GLN A 9 1.87 -6.44 -0.56
CA GLN A 9 0.98 -6.00 0.51
C GLN A 9 0.64 -4.50 0.40
N VAL A 10 1.61 -3.65 0.09
CA VAL A 10 1.35 -2.21 -0.08
C VAL A 10 0.39 -1.95 -1.25
N VAL A 11 0.55 -2.64 -2.38
CA VAL A 11 -0.38 -2.51 -3.51
C VAL A 11 -1.78 -3.00 -3.12
N LEU A 12 -1.88 -4.11 -2.40
CA LEU A 12 -3.17 -4.61 -1.89
C LEU A 12 -3.83 -3.62 -0.93
N TRP A 13 -3.07 -2.94 -0.07
CA TRP A 13 -3.59 -1.89 0.80
C TRP A 13 -4.16 -0.72 0.00
N LEU A 14 -3.44 -0.24 -1.02
CA LEU A 14 -3.92 0.79 -1.94
C LEU A 14 -5.22 0.37 -2.64
N LEU A 15 -5.29 -0.86 -3.15
CA LEU A 15 -6.50 -1.39 -3.78
C LEU A 15 -7.66 -1.47 -2.78
N THR A 16 -7.41 -1.90 -1.55
CA THR A 16 -8.43 -2.01 -0.50
C THR A 16 -9.00 -0.64 -0.16
N ALA A 17 -8.14 0.39 -0.06
CA ALA A 17 -8.57 1.77 0.20
C ALA A 17 -9.42 2.37 -0.93
N GLY A 18 -9.20 1.94 -2.18
CA GLY A 18 -9.94 2.41 -3.36
C GLY A 18 -11.24 1.64 -3.64
N SER A 19 -11.32 0.41 -3.16
CA SER A 19 -12.45 -0.49 -3.37
C SER A 19 -13.65 -0.21 -2.45
N LYS A 20 -14.84 -0.67 -2.85
CA LYS A 20 -16.07 -0.61 -2.06
C LYS A 20 -16.83 -1.95 -2.13
N GLY A 21 -17.71 -2.18 -1.16
CA GLY A 21 -18.59 -3.36 -1.13
C GLY A 21 -17.81 -4.68 -1.01
N PRO A 22 -18.27 -5.76 -1.66
CA PRO A 22 -17.70 -7.10 -1.51
C PRO A 22 -16.20 -7.19 -1.83
N THR A 23 -15.71 -6.42 -2.81
CA THR A 23 -14.27 -6.40 -3.17
C THR A 23 -13.40 -5.93 -2.01
N LYS A 24 -13.87 -4.93 -1.25
CA LYS A 24 -13.16 -4.44 -0.06
C LYS A 24 -13.11 -5.51 1.02
N GLU A 25 -14.21 -6.22 1.25
CA GLU A 25 -14.29 -7.28 2.26
C GLU A 25 -13.39 -8.46 1.93
N GLN A 26 -13.33 -8.86 0.66
CA GLN A 26 -12.41 -9.92 0.20
C GLN A 26 -10.94 -9.53 0.42
N LEU A 27 -10.57 -8.29 0.08
CA LEU A 27 -9.21 -7.81 0.29
C LEU A 27 -8.87 -7.67 1.79
N LEU A 28 -9.79 -7.18 2.61
CA LEU A 28 -9.63 -7.11 4.07
C LEU A 28 -9.45 -8.50 4.69
N SER A 29 -10.24 -9.48 4.24
CA SER A 29 -10.11 -10.87 4.68
C SER A 29 -8.75 -11.47 4.30
N PHE A 30 -8.30 -11.24 3.06
CA PHE A 30 -6.99 -11.69 2.59
C PHE A 30 -5.84 -11.04 3.39
N LEU A 31 -5.96 -9.74 3.68
CA LEU A 31 -5.01 -8.97 4.47
C LEU A 31 -5.13 -9.22 5.98
N LYS A 32 -6.10 -10.02 6.42
CA LYS A 32 -6.44 -10.29 7.83
C LYS A 32 -6.64 -9.00 8.65
N SER A 33 -7.14 -7.93 8.03
CA SER A 33 -7.44 -6.66 8.69
C SER A 33 -8.94 -6.45 8.87
N LYS A 34 -9.32 -5.76 9.94
CA LYS A 34 -10.73 -5.44 10.25
C LYS A 34 -11.22 -4.18 9.56
N SER A 35 -10.33 -3.26 9.18
CA SER A 35 -10.73 -2.01 8.50
C SER A 35 -9.61 -1.45 7.61
N VAL A 36 -10.01 -0.54 6.70
CA VAL A 36 -9.07 0.24 5.88
C VAL A 36 -8.33 1.28 6.71
N ASP A 37 -8.94 1.79 7.78
CA ASP A 37 -8.32 2.79 8.66
C ASP A 37 -7.18 2.16 9.48
N GLU A 38 -7.35 0.92 9.94
CA GLU A 38 -6.30 0.11 10.56
C GLU A 38 -5.14 -0.13 9.57
N LEU A 39 -5.47 -0.44 8.31
CA LEU A 39 -4.46 -0.64 7.27
C LEU A 39 -3.69 0.64 6.95
N ASN A 40 -4.37 1.78 6.81
CA ASN A 40 -3.74 3.07 6.55
C ASN A 40 -2.89 3.51 7.75
N SER A 41 -3.37 3.35 8.98
CA SER A 41 -2.60 3.67 10.20
C SER A 41 -1.37 2.77 10.35
N LEU A 42 -1.52 1.47 10.07
CA LEU A 42 -0.41 0.54 10.07
C LEU A 42 0.60 0.89 8.98
N SER A 43 0.13 1.28 7.79
CA SER A 43 0.97 1.75 6.70
C SER A 43 1.75 3.00 7.10
N SER A 44 1.08 4.03 7.62
CA SER A 44 1.72 5.29 7.99
C SER A 44 2.81 5.12 9.06
N HIS A 45 2.70 4.10 9.91
CA HIS A 45 3.72 3.80 10.94
C HIS A 45 4.80 2.83 10.48
N LEU A 46 4.44 1.75 9.78
CA LEU A 46 5.40 0.71 9.38
C LEU A 46 6.13 1.04 8.08
N VAL A 47 5.50 1.72 7.13
CA VAL A 47 6.13 2.08 5.85
C VAL A 47 7.39 2.92 6.09
N PRO A 48 7.39 3.99 6.91
CA PRO A 48 8.61 4.76 7.16
C PRO A 48 9.70 3.96 7.85
N LEU A 49 9.33 3.00 8.72
CA LEU A 49 10.30 2.20 9.48
C LEU A 49 10.93 1.08 8.64
N ILE A 50 10.15 0.42 7.80
CA ILE A 50 10.61 -0.73 7.01
C ILE A 50 11.24 -0.29 5.68
N PHE A 51 10.77 0.83 5.09
CA PHE A 51 11.33 1.38 3.86
C PHE A 51 12.36 2.49 4.10
N ALA A 52 12.73 2.78 5.35
CA ALA A 52 13.83 3.70 5.62
C ALA A 52 15.13 3.18 5.00
N ASP A 53 15.78 4.03 4.21
CA ASP A 53 17.10 3.73 3.70
C ASP A 53 18.12 3.69 4.85
N GLY A 54 18.68 2.51 5.09
CA GLY A 54 19.69 2.30 6.12
C GLY A 54 21.10 2.66 5.67
N SER A 55 21.32 3.00 4.41
CA SER A 55 22.65 3.16 3.80
C SER A 55 23.57 4.11 4.58
N THR A 56 23.02 5.24 5.05
CA THR A 56 23.73 6.26 5.82
C THR A 56 24.19 5.79 7.21
N ARG A 57 23.62 4.70 7.73
CA ARG A 57 23.94 4.10 9.04
C ARG A 57 24.63 2.73 8.90
N GLY A 58 25.13 2.40 7.70
CA GLY A 58 25.77 1.11 7.40
C GLY A 58 24.78 -0.04 7.20
N GLY A 59 23.49 0.26 7.06
CA GLY A 59 22.43 -0.69 6.76
C GLY A 59 22.21 -0.89 5.25
N PRO A 60 21.26 -1.75 4.87
CA PRO A 60 20.94 -2.02 3.47
C PRO A 60 20.33 -0.79 2.78
N CYS A 61 20.69 -0.59 1.52
CA CYS A 61 20.05 0.41 0.66
C CYS A 61 18.69 -0.12 0.19
N LEU A 62 17.62 0.62 0.50
CA LEU A 62 16.25 0.27 0.15
C LEU A 62 15.66 1.35 -0.78
N SER A 63 15.16 0.93 -1.94
CA SER A 63 14.42 1.78 -2.87
C SER A 63 13.11 1.09 -3.25
N PHE A 64 12.03 1.86 -3.26
CA PHE A 64 10.68 1.34 -3.44
C PHE A 64 9.90 2.22 -4.41
N ALA A 65 9.36 1.61 -5.47
CA ALA A 65 8.59 2.30 -6.49
C ALA A 65 7.29 1.53 -6.76
N ASN A 66 6.19 2.03 -6.20
CA ASN A 66 4.85 1.52 -6.46
C ASN A 66 4.02 2.62 -7.12
N GLY A 67 3.30 2.28 -8.19
CA GLY A 67 2.45 3.20 -8.93
C GLY A 67 1.22 2.49 -9.49
N LEU A 68 0.14 3.26 -9.65
CA LEU A 68 -1.09 2.81 -10.30
C LEU A 68 -1.28 3.62 -11.58
N TRP A 69 -1.37 2.94 -12.71
CA TRP A 69 -1.79 3.54 -13.98
C TRP A 69 -3.27 3.30 -14.19
N VAL A 70 -3.97 4.36 -14.61
CA VAL A 70 -5.38 4.31 -15.00
C VAL A 70 -5.50 4.82 -16.43
N GLU A 71 -6.55 4.40 -17.11
CA GLU A 71 -6.92 4.96 -18.40
C GLU A 71 -7.24 6.46 -18.24
N GLU A 72 -6.82 7.28 -19.21
CA GLU A 72 -6.98 8.74 -19.18
C GLU A 72 -8.46 9.18 -19.07
N SER A 73 -9.38 8.40 -19.63
CA SER A 73 -10.83 8.67 -19.57
C SER A 73 -11.42 8.48 -18.17
N VAL A 74 -10.71 7.79 -17.26
CA VAL A 74 -11.20 7.45 -15.92
C VAL A 74 -10.75 8.50 -14.90
N SER A 75 -11.72 9.22 -14.33
CA SER A 75 -11.47 10.19 -13.27
C SER A 75 -11.22 9.51 -11.92
N ILE A 76 -9.99 9.65 -11.40
CA ILE A 76 -9.64 9.22 -10.04
C ILE A 76 -10.18 10.24 -9.03
N LYS A 77 -10.92 9.76 -8.03
CA LYS A 77 -11.38 10.59 -6.91
C LYS A 77 -10.20 11.25 -6.18
N PRO A 78 -10.24 12.57 -5.91
CA PRO A 78 -9.16 13.26 -5.19
C PRO A 78 -8.84 12.64 -3.83
N SER A 79 -9.83 12.07 -3.15
CA SER A 79 -9.65 11.36 -1.88
C SER A 79 -8.73 10.15 -2.00
N PHE A 80 -8.71 9.48 -3.16
CA PHE A 80 -7.86 8.32 -3.41
C PHE A 80 -6.40 8.71 -3.67
N LYS A 81 -6.17 9.88 -4.27
CA LYS A 81 -4.81 10.43 -4.47
C LYS A 81 -4.11 10.84 -3.17
N LYS A 82 -4.88 11.07 -2.10
CA LYS A 82 -4.37 11.42 -0.77
C LYS A 82 -4.14 10.21 0.13
N VAL A 83 -4.42 9.00 -0.36
CA VAL A 83 -4.11 7.77 0.38
C VAL A 83 -2.60 7.53 0.29
N GLN A 84 -1.88 7.94 1.33
CA GLN A 84 -0.47 7.63 1.57
C GLN A 84 -0.16 7.75 3.07
#